data_AF-A0A3D5I1A2-F1
#
_entry.id   AF-A0A3D5I1A2-F1
#
_cell.length_a   1.000
_cell.length_b   1.000
_cell.length_c   1.000
_cell.angle_alpha   90.00
_cell.angle_beta   90.00
_cell.angle_gamma   90.00
#
_symmetry.space_group_name_H-M   'P 1'
#
loop_
_entity.id
_entity.type
_entity.pdbx_description
1 polymer ?
#
loop_
_entity_poly.entity_id
_entity_poly.type
_entity_poly.pdbx_seq_one_letter_code
_entity_poly.pdbx_strand_id
1 'polypeptide(L)'
;MSGGKHAGSGGRSALRVETPARRTVLRLAIAGDLHGQWDQGDASLLTILAPDALLVVGDLADGDVRLPRLLRELELPVACVLGNHDAAKDASGRTLARMEQALGGLHCGWSLKPLDPVPLSVVGGRPGSAGGGFYLSPAVKAHWGELSLFESAQRISAAALQAPADRPLVLLAHSGPTGLGSEAADLCGRDWKRPACDWGDQDLQEAIRLIRKQRPLPLVIFGHMHHRLRHGAGQRRTVQRDRQGTVYLNAACVPRHGIDASGRPWRHFSWVELDHNGDVQLAAHRWYGLDGELLEQQVLLDSGGLVAP
;
A
#
# COMPACT_ATOMS: atom_id res chain seq x y z
N MET A 1 49.53 52.96 -35.46
CA MET A 1 49.96 51.54 -35.37
C MET A 1 50.39 51.32 -33.91
N SER A 2 49.86 50.41 -33.10
CA SER A 2 49.02 49.23 -33.29
C SER A 2 48.09 49.08 -32.07
N GLY A 3 46.78 48.95 -32.31
CA GLY A 3 45.79 48.60 -31.29
C GLY A 3 45.87 47.11 -30.94
N GLY A 4 45.67 46.81 -29.65
CA GLY A 4 45.65 45.47 -29.10
C GLY A 4 44.43 44.67 -29.55
N LYS A 5 44.65 43.37 -29.79
CA LYS A 5 43.61 42.34 -29.88
C LYS A 5 43.88 41.31 -28.77
N HIS A 6 42.98 41.23 -27.80
CA HIS A 6 42.85 40.03 -26.97
C HIS A 6 41.46 39.46 -27.21
N ALA A 7 41.47 38.23 -27.75
CA ALA A 7 40.31 37.44 -28.06
C ALA A 7 39.68 36.91 -26.77
N GLY A 8 38.35 36.91 -26.74
CA GLY A 8 37.57 36.43 -25.61
C GLY A 8 37.60 34.90 -25.48
N SER A 9 37.46 34.44 -24.24
CA SER A 9 36.99 33.10 -23.93
C SER A 9 35.68 33.24 -23.15
N GLY A 10 34.55 33.02 -23.85
CA GLY A 10 33.24 32.92 -23.23
C GLY A 10 33.16 31.65 -22.38
N GLY A 11 33.24 31.80 -21.07
CA GLY A 11 32.88 30.75 -20.12
C GLY A 11 31.37 30.54 -20.16
N ARG A 12 30.92 29.47 -20.82
CA ARG A 12 29.56 28.98 -20.68
C ARG A 12 29.39 28.49 -19.24
N SER A 13 28.65 29.27 -18.44
CA SER A 13 28.15 28.85 -17.14
C SER A 13 27.29 27.61 -17.35
N ALA A 14 27.78 26.45 -16.93
CA ALA A 14 26.98 25.24 -16.84
C ALA A 14 25.94 25.49 -15.75
N LEU A 15 24.67 25.61 -16.16
CA LEU A 15 23.52 25.56 -15.27
C LEU A 15 23.65 24.29 -14.44
N ARG A 16 23.99 24.45 -13.15
CA ARG A 16 23.85 23.39 -12.17
C ARG A 16 22.37 23.08 -12.08
N VAL A 17 21.99 21.90 -12.55
CA VAL A 17 20.70 21.31 -12.21
C VAL A 17 20.76 21.08 -10.71
N GLU A 18 20.13 21.96 -9.93
CA GLU A 18 19.96 21.76 -8.50
C GLU A 18 19.17 20.48 -8.31
N THR A 19 19.84 19.50 -7.69
CA THR A 19 19.16 18.29 -7.23
C THR A 19 18.19 18.74 -6.13
N PRO A 20 16.88 18.40 -6.21
CA PRO A 20 15.96 18.80 -5.17
C PRO A 20 16.49 18.30 -3.82
N ALA A 21 16.48 19.17 -2.81
CA ALA A 21 16.85 18.80 -1.46
C ALA A 21 16.07 17.53 -1.08
N ARG A 22 16.78 16.47 -0.64
CA ARG A 22 16.16 15.22 -0.17
C ARG A 22 15.08 15.61 0.85
N ARG A 23 13.80 15.32 0.56
CA ARG A 23 12.76 15.39 1.58
C ARG A 23 13.21 14.52 2.75
N THR A 24 13.17 15.08 3.96
CA THR A 24 13.61 14.38 5.18
C THR A 24 12.65 13.26 5.58
N VAL A 25 11.41 13.34 5.10
CA VAL A 25 10.31 12.42 5.39
C VAL A 25 9.51 12.14 4.11
N LEU A 26 9.22 10.86 3.86
CA LEU A 26 8.30 10.39 2.82
C LEU A 26 6.91 10.21 3.41
N ARG A 27 5.89 10.79 2.77
CA ARG A 27 4.49 10.75 3.22
C ARG A 27 3.69 9.87 2.29
N LEU A 28 3.14 8.78 2.82
CA LEU A 28 2.39 7.79 2.07
C LEU A 28 0.91 7.90 2.44
N ALA A 29 0.07 8.13 1.46
CA ALA A 29 -1.37 7.88 1.59
C ALA A 29 -1.65 6.42 1.23
N ILE A 30 -2.50 5.76 2.01
CA ILE A 30 -2.90 4.37 1.76
C ILE A 30 -4.42 4.26 1.77
N ALA A 31 -4.95 3.63 0.73
CA ALA A 31 -6.36 3.34 0.59
C ALA A 31 -6.57 1.82 0.48
N GLY A 32 -7.49 1.27 1.26
CA GLY A 32 -7.77 -0.16 1.28
C GLY A 32 -9.24 -0.48 1.20
N ASP A 33 -9.53 -1.65 0.64
CA ASP A 33 -10.85 -2.27 0.58
C ASP A 33 -11.89 -1.28 0.04
N LEU A 34 -11.59 -0.74 -1.15
CA LEU A 34 -12.30 0.41 -1.72
C LEU A 34 -13.76 0.08 -2.01
N HIS A 35 -14.07 -1.12 -2.50
CA HIS A 35 -15.44 -1.56 -2.83
C HIS A 35 -16.24 -0.54 -3.65
N GLY A 36 -15.59 0.10 -4.63
CA GLY A 36 -16.16 1.13 -5.48
C GLY A 36 -16.20 2.53 -4.87
N GLN A 37 -15.75 2.72 -3.62
CA GLN A 37 -15.65 4.01 -2.95
C GLN A 37 -14.39 4.76 -3.38
N TRP A 38 -14.40 5.24 -4.62
CA TRP A 38 -13.39 6.11 -5.19
C TRP A 38 -14.02 7.04 -6.22
N ASP A 39 -13.83 8.34 -6.06
CA ASP A 39 -14.35 9.34 -7.00
C ASP A 39 -13.39 10.50 -7.22
N GLN A 40 -13.83 11.50 -8.00
CA GLN A 40 -13.04 12.70 -8.26
C GLN A 40 -12.70 13.49 -6.98
N GLY A 41 -13.50 13.35 -5.93
CA GLY A 41 -13.22 13.94 -4.62
C GLY A 41 -11.96 13.35 -3.99
N ASP A 42 -11.75 12.04 -4.09
CA ASP A 42 -10.50 11.39 -3.66
C ASP A 42 -9.29 11.92 -4.44
N ALA A 43 -9.39 12.00 -5.77
CA ALA A 43 -8.31 12.50 -6.61
C ALA A 43 -7.96 13.97 -6.28
N SER A 44 -8.99 14.81 -6.13
CA SER A 44 -8.81 16.24 -5.81
C SER A 44 -8.22 16.43 -4.42
N LEU A 45 -8.66 15.62 -3.45
CA LEU A 45 -8.12 15.63 -2.11
C LEU A 45 -6.64 15.21 -2.09
N LEU A 46 -6.23 14.21 -2.86
CA LEU A 46 -4.82 13.83 -2.97
C LEU A 46 -3.95 14.96 -3.56
N THR A 47 -4.48 15.75 -4.49
CA THR A 47 -3.79 16.96 -4.99
C THR A 47 -3.58 17.99 -3.88
N ILE A 48 -4.56 18.18 -2.99
CA ILE A 48 -4.47 19.11 -1.85
C ILE A 48 -3.48 18.60 -0.80
N LEU A 49 -3.62 17.32 -0.40
CA LEU A 49 -2.79 16.69 0.63
C LEU A 49 -1.34 16.50 0.16
N ALA A 50 -1.13 16.36 -1.15
CA ALA A 50 0.15 16.17 -1.81
C ALA A 50 1.07 15.12 -1.14
N PRO A 51 0.60 13.88 -0.88
CA PRO A 51 1.47 12.81 -0.43
C PRO A 51 2.52 12.49 -1.50
N ASP A 52 3.63 11.88 -1.09
CA ASP A 52 4.67 11.45 -2.02
C ASP A 52 4.21 10.28 -2.87
N ALA A 53 3.39 9.38 -2.34
CA ALA A 53 2.80 8.27 -3.08
C ALA A 53 1.45 7.84 -2.52
N LEU A 54 0.66 7.17 -3.36
CA LEU A 54 -0.55 6.43 -2.99
C LEU A 54 -0.30 4.92 -3.08
N LEU A 55 -0.64 4.19 -2.02
CA LEU A 55 -0.60 2.73 -1.99
C LEU A 55 -2.03 2.17 -1.85
N VAL A 56 -2.39 1.20 -2.70
CA VAL A 56 -3.74 0.63 -2.74
C VAL A 56 -3.70 -0.87 -2.46
N VAL A 57 -4.38 -1.32 -1.40
CA VAL A 57 -4.34 -2.72 -0.92
C VAL A 57 -5.43 -3.62 -1.50
N GLY A 58 -6.03 -3.26 -2.64
CA GLY A 58 -6.97 -4.11 -3.37
C GLY A 58 -8.42 -4.02 -2.92
N ASP A 59 -9.22 -4.99 -3.35
CA ASP A 59 -10.69 -4.99 -3.26
C ASP A 59 -11.27 -3.70 -3.83
N LEU A 60 -10.95 -3.46 -5.10
CA LEU A 60 -11.18 -2.20 -5.78
C LEU A 60 -12.67 -1.98 -6.03
N ALA A 61 -13.30 -2.81 -6.84
CA ALA A 61 -14.69 -2.60 -7.27
C ALA A 61 -15.35 -3.86 -7.87
N ASP A 62 -15.07 -5.04 -7.31
CA ASP A 62 -15.68 -6.31 -7.71
C ASP A 62 -15.67 -6.55 -9.24
N GLY A 63 -14.52 -6.30 -9.88
CA GLY A 63 -14.31 -6.48 -11.32
C GLY A 63 -14.67 -5.30 -12.22
N ASP A 64 -15.15 -4.18 -11.66
CA ASP A 64 -15.38 -2.95 -12.40
C ASP A 64 -14.06 -2.21 -12.68
N VAL A 65 -13.73 -2.08 -13.97
CA VAL A 65 -12.49 -1.45 -14.44
C VAL A 65 -12.49 0.08 -14.40
N ARG A 66 -13.62 0.73 -14.08
CA ARG A 66 -13.68 2.20 -13.97
C ARG A 66 -12.74 2.73 -12.91
N LEU A 67 -12.74 2.13 -11.70
CA LEU A 67 -11.87 2.56 -10.61
C LEU A 67 -10.38 2.37 -10.95
N PRO A 68 -9.91 1.20 -11.42
CA PRO A 68 -8.54 1.05 -11.91
C PRO A 68 -8.09 2.11 -12.92
N ARG A 69 -8.99 2.53 -13.82
CA ARG A 69 -8.69 3.58 -14.81
C ARG A 69 -8.53 4.96 -14.15
N LEU A 70 -9.41 5.30 -13.20
CA LEU A 70 -9.28 6.55 -12.43
C LEU A 70 -7.96 6.59 -11.64
N LEU A 71 -7.51 5.46 -11.08
CA LEU A 71 -6.21 5.41 -10.39
C LEU A 71 -5.04 5.69 -11.34
N ARG A 72 -5.14 5.31 -12.62
CA ARG A 72 -4.10 5.58 -13.64
C ARG A 72 -4.04 7.02 -14.10
N GLU A 73 -5.10 7.78 -13.87
CA GLU A 73 -5.18 9.20 -14.24
C GLU A 73 -4.53 10.11 -13.18
N LEU A 74 -4.18 9.56 -12.00
CA LEU A 74 -3.53 10.31 -10.95
C LEU A 74 -2.10 10.71 -11.32
N GLU A 75 -1.72 11.94 -11.00
CA GLU A 75 -0.39 12.50 -11.32
C GLU A 75 0.71 12.06 -10.34
N LEU A 76 0.34 11.59 -9.14
CA LEU A 76 1.29 11.10 -8.15
C LEU A 76 1.65 9.62 -8.38
N PRO A 77 2.81 9.15 -7.90
CA PRO A 77 3.16 7.73 -7.97
C PRO A 77 2.17 6.84 -7.21
N VAL A 78 1.73 5.76 -7.87
CA VAL A 78 0.78 4.79 -7.31
C VAL A 78 1.31 3.36 -7.42
N ALA A 79 1.12 2.57 -6.37
CA ALA A 79 1.25 1.11 -6.40
C ALA A 79 -0.04 0.45 -5.91
N CYS A 80 -0.47 -0.60 -6.59
CA CYS A 80 -1.72 -1.29 -6.31
C CYS A 80 -1.54 -2.82 -6.34
N VAL A 81 -2.09 -3.52 -5.36
CA VAL A 81 -2.30 -4.97 -5.43
C VAL A 81 -3.78 -5.25 -5.62
N LEU A 82 -4.12 -6.38 -6.24
CA LEU A 82 -5.52 -6.83 -6.40
C LEU A 82 -5.91 -7.69 -5.20
N GLY A 83 -7.13 -7.52 -4.72
CA GLY A 83 -7.74 -8.30 -3.64
C GLY A 83 -8.64 -9.42 -4.13
N ASN A 84 -9.20 -10.21 -3.21
CA ASN A 84 -10.03 -11.36 -3.59
C ASN A 84 -11.35 -10.97 -4.26
N HIS A 85 -11.92 -9.80 -3.95
CA HIS A 85 -13.15 -9.34 -4.59
C HIS A 85 -12.92 -8.92 -6.04
N ASP A 86 -11.70 -8.54 -6.44
CA ASP A 86 -11.40 -8.09 -7.80
C ASP A 86 -11.59 -9.19 -8.86
N ALA A 87 -11.65 -10.46 -8.45
CA ALA A 87 -12.02 -11.56 -9.34
C ALA A 87 -13.51 -11.58 -9.69
N ALA A 88 -14.38 -10.86 -8.96
CA ALA A 88 -15.83 -10.81 -9.16
C ALA A 88 -16.51 -12.20 -9.25
N LYS A 89 -15.98 -13.19 -8.51
CA LYS A 89 -16.40 -14.61 -8.58
C LYS A 89 -16.24 -15.27 -9.98
N ASP A 90 -15.50 -14.64 -10.90
CA ASP A 90 -15.17 -15.21 -12.21
C ASP A 90 -13.98 -16.18 -12.11
N ALA A 91 -14.30 -17.48 -12.03
CA ALA A 91 -13.30 -18.54 -11.97
C ALA A 91 -12.42 -18.66 -13.24
N SER A 92 -12.79 -18.04 -14.36
CA SER A 92 -12.03 -18.14 -15.62
C SER A 92 -10.78 -17.25 -15.65
N GLY A 93 -10.61 -16.36 -14.67
CA GLY A 93 -9.49 -15.41 -14.62
C GLY A 93 -9.63 -14.21 -15.56
N ARG A 94 -10.64 -14.18 -16.46
CA ARG A 94 -10.82 -13.07 -17.41
C ARG A 94 -11.11 -11.74 -16.74
N THR A 95 -11.84 -11.73 -15.62
CA THR A 95 -12.03 -10.50 -14.84
C THR A 95 -10.73 -9.99 -14.25
N LEU A 96 -9.91 -10.86 -13.66
CA LEU A 96 -8.59 -10.47 -13.13
C LEU A 96 -7.68 -9.92 -14.24
N ALA A 97 -7.64 -10.58 -15.40
CA ALA A 97 -6.89 -10.09 -16.56
C ALA A 97 -7.32 -8.68 -16.98
N ARG A 98 -8.64 -8.41 -17.00
CA ARG A 98 -9.18 -7.07 -17.32
C ARG A 98 -8.84 -6.04 -16.25
N MET A 99 -8.91 -6.41 -14.97
CA MET A 99 -8.55 -5.53 -13.85
C MET A 99 -7.06 -5.19 -13.86
N GLU A 100 -6.19 -6.18 -14.07
CA GLU A 100 -4.74 -5.98 -14.21
C GLU A 100 -4.42 -5.11 -15.42
N GLN A 101 -5.03 -5.37 -16.58
CA GLN A 101 -4.86 -4.52 -17.77
C GLN A 101 -5.33 -3.08 -17.51
N ALA A 102 -6.45 -2.92 -16.79
CA ALA A 102 -7.00 -1.63 -16.44
C ALA A 102 -6.11 -0.86 -15.46
N LEU A 103 -5.47 -1.53 -14.50
CA LEU A 103 -4.42 -0.95 -13.63
C LEU A 103 -3.12 -0.67 -14.39
N GLY A 104 -2.81 -1.47 -15.41
CA GLY A 104 -1.57 -1.38 -16.16
C GLY A 104 -0.35 -1.45 -15.23
N GLY A 105 0.61 -0.54 -15.44
CA GLY A 105 1.84 -0.50 -14.65
C GLY A 105 1.67 -0.15 -13.17
N LEU A 106 0.45 0.16 -12.69
CA LEU A 106 0.22 0.37 -11.26
C LEU A 106 0.18 -0.93 -10.47
N HIS A 107 -0.21 -2.04 -11.13
CA HIS A 107 -0.29 -3.34 -10.47
C HIS A 107 1.10 -3.84 -10.08
N CYS A 108 1.27 -4.30 -8.84
CA CYS A 108 2.56 -4.76 -8.32
C CYS A 108 2.54 -6.19 -7.74
N GLY A 109 1.45 -6.95 -7.90
CA GLY A 109 1.37 -8.33 -7.37
C GLY A 109 2.57 -9.18 -7.81
N TRP A 110 3.19 -9.88 -6.87
CA TRP A 110 4.41 -10.68 -7.08
C TRP A 110 5.59 -9.96 -7.76
N SER A 111 5.62 -8.64 -7.77
CA SER A 111 6.62 -7.86 -8.52
C SER A 111 7.08 -6.62 -7.77
N LEU A 112 8.23 -6.10 -8.20
CA LEU A 112 8.78 -4.83 -7.73
C LEU A 112 8.16 -3.70 -8.55
N LYS A 113 7.59 -2.72 -7.85
CA LYS A 113 7.12 -1.45 -8.38
C LYS A 113 8.03 -0.32 -7.87
N PRO A 114 8.97 0.18 -8.68
CA PRO A 114 9.65 1.43 -8.38
C PRO A 114 8.66 2.60 -8.53
N LEU A 115 8.77 3.58 -7.63
CA LEU A 115 7.93 4.78 -7.61
C LEU A 115 8.72 6.06 -7.94
N ASP A 116 9.72 5.96 -8.82
CA ASP A 116 10.54 7.11 -9.21
C ASP A 116 9.68 8.32 -9.64
N PRO A 117 10.04 9.55 -9.23
CA PRO A 117 11.28 9.93 -8.54
C PRO A 117 11.25 9.74 -7.01
N VAL A 118 10.18 9.20 -6.43
CA VAL A 118 10.10 8.93 -4.99
C VAL A 118 11.09 7.81 -4.66
N PRO A 119 12.01 8.01 -3.70
CA PRO A 119 13.04 7.03 -3.36
C PRO A 119 12.45 5.91 -2.49
N LEU A 120 11.40 5.24 -2.96
CA LEU A 120 10.68 4.17 -2.30
C LEU A 120 10.59 2.94 -3.23
N SER A 121 10.78 1.76 -2.67
CA SER A 121 10.55 0.49 -3.36
C SER A 121 9.32 -0.20 -2.79
N VAL A 122 8.34 -0.53 -3.65
CA VAL A 122 7.14 -1.27 -3.25
C VAL A 122 7.17 -2.64 -3.90
N VAL A 123 6.92 -3.70 -3.13
CA VAL A 123 6.78 -5.06 -3.67
C VAL A 123 5.41 -5.60 -3.30
N GLY A 124 4.67 -6.08 -4.32
CA GLY A 124 3.38 -6.68 -4.08
C GLY A 124 3.48 -8.11 -3.56
N GLY A 125 2.62 -8.44 -2.60
CA GLY A 125 2.33 -9.81 -2.20
C GLY A 125 1.54 -10.57 -3.27
N ARG A 126 0.93 -11.69 -2.87
CA ARG A 126 0.06 -12.49 -3.74
C ARG A 126 -1.21 -11.71 -4.11
N PRO A 127 -1.49 -11.48 -5.41
CA PRO A 127 -2.74 -10.86 -5.84
C PRO A 127 -3.91 -11.83 -5.68
N GLY A 128 -5.09 -11.30 -5.40
CA GLY A 128 -6.32 -12.08 -5.30
C GLY A 128 -6.41 -13.00 -4.08
N SER A 129 -5.53 -12.82 -3.09
CA SER A 129 -5.55 -13.61 -1.86
C SER A 129 -6.81 -13.34 -1.04
N ALA A 130 -7.40 -14.36 -0.44
CA ALA A 130 -8.53 -14.24 0.49
C ALA A 130 -8.12 -14.57 1.93
N GLY A 131 -6.81 -14.57 2.21
CA GLY A 131 -6.25 -15.00 3.49
C GLY A 131 -6.44 -16.50 3.77
N GLY A 132 -6.29 -16.88 5.04
CA GLY A 132 -6.55 -18.24 5.52
C GLY A 132 -5.42 -19.23 5.25
N GLY A 133 -4.18 -18.77 5.14
CA GLY A 133 -3.00 -19.58 4.85
C GLY A 133 -2.53 -19.48 3.40
N PHE A 134 -2.29 -20.61 2.74
CA PHE A 134 -1.95 -20.62 1.33
C PHE A 134 -3.04 -21.28 0.48
N TYR A 135 -3.74 -20.47 -0.30
CA TYR A 135 -4.74 -20.93 -1.25
C TYR A 135 -4.78 -20.02 -2.47
N LEU A 136 -4.75 -20.61 -3.67
CA LEU A 136 -5.00 -19.90 -4.92
C LEU A 136 -6.44 -20.18 -5.35
N SER A 137 -7.22 -19.11 -5.57
CA SER A 137 -8.56 -19.25 -6.11
C SER A 137 -8.51 -19.76 -7.56
N PRO A 138 -9.59 -20.40 -8.07
CA PRO A 138 -9.65 -20.81 -9.47
C PRO A 138 -9.34 -19.67 -10.44
N ALA A 139 -9.78 -18.45 -10.13
CA ALA A 139 -9.50 -17.25 -10.92
C ALA A 139 -8.01 -16.93 -10.99
N VAL A 140 -7.32 -16.97 -9.84
CA VAL A 140 -5.87 -16.72 -9.75
C VAL A 140 -5.10 -17.80 -10.51
N LYS A 141 -5.48 -19.07 -10.36
CA LYS A 141 -4.87 -20.20 -11.08
C LYS A 141 -5.03 -20.08 -12.59
N ALA A 142 -6.23 -19.70 -13.05
CA ALA A 142 -6.53 -19.55 -14.47
C ALA A 142 -5.73 -18.39 -15.11
N HIS A 143 -5.46 -17.33 -14.37
CA HIS A 143 -4.78 -16.13 -14.89
C HIS A 143 -3.25 -16.17 -14.74
N TRP A 144 -2.73 -16.48 -13.55
CA TRP A 144 -1.27 -16.47 -13.26
C TRP A 144 -0.63 -17.86 -13.17
N GLY A 145 -1.42 -18.91 -13.30
CA GLY A 145 -0.96 -20.30 -13.17
C GLY A 145 -0.97 -20.82 -11.73
N GLU A 146 -0.73 -22.12 -11.61
CA GLU A 146 -0.57 -22.80 -10.32
C GLU A 146 0.78 -22.43 -9.70
N LEU A 147 0.78 -22.16 -8.39
CA LEU A 147 1.99 -21.94 -7.59
C LEU A 147 1.83 -22.62 -6.23
N SER A 148 2.93 -23.13 -5.71
CA SER A 148 3.06 -23.52 -4.32
C SER A 148 3.31 -22.32 -3.42
N LEU A 149 3.15 -22.53 -2.10
CA LEU A 149 3.50 -21.56 -1.06
C LEU A 149 4.93 -21.03 -1.23
N PHE A 150 5.89 -21.94 -1.41
CA PHE A 150 7.30 -21.57 -1.51
C PHE A 150 7.61 -20.83 -2.80
N GLU A 151 6.98 -21.18 -3.93
CA GLU A 151 7.15 -20.44 -5.19
C GLU A 151 6.59 -19.02 -5.08
N SER A 152 5.42 -18.85 -4.46
CA SER A 152 4.84 -17.52 -4.20
C SER A 152 5.76 -16.69 -3.29
N ALA A 153 6.23 -17.27 -2.18
CA ALA A 153 7.15 -16.60 -1.26
C ALA A 153 8.50 -16.24 -1.93
N GLN A 154 9.01 -17.11 -2.79
CA GLN A 154 10.21 -16.87 -3.58
C GLN A 154 10.01 -15.73 -4.59
N ARG A 155 8.86 -15.63 -5.27
CA ARG A 155 8.57 -14.49 -6.16
C ARG A 155 8.58 -13.16 -5.40
N ILE A 156 7.89 -13.09 -4.26
CA ILE A 156 7.84 -11.87 -3.43
C ILE A 156 9.26 -11.51 -2.94
N SER A 157 9.99 -12.47 -2.38
CA SER A 157 11.33 -12.21 -1.85
C SER A 157 12.34 -11.87 -2.94
N ALA A 158 12.33 -12.56 -4.09
CA ALA A 158 13.20 -12.22 -5.21
C ALA A 158 12.92 -10.82 -5.77
N ALA A 159 11.66 -10.39 -5.82
CA ALA A 159 11.31 -9.02 -6.20
C ALA A 159 11.85 -7.98 -5.21
N ALA A 160 11.75 -8.26 -3.91
CA ALA A 160 12.32 -7.40 -2.87
C ALA A 160 13.86 -7.31 -2.89
N LEU A 161 14.55 -8.36 -3.33
CA LEU A 161 16.01 -8.34 -3.48
C LEU A 161 16.48 -7.62 -4.75
N GLN A 162 15.60 -7.45 -5.76
CA GLN A 162 15.89 -6.61 -6.93
C GLN A 162 15.80 -5.10 -6.62
N ALA A 163 15.10 -4.73 -5.53
CA ALA A 163 14.95 -3.33 -5.17
C ALA A 163 16.30 -2.69 -4.77
N PRO A 164 16.56 -1.42 -5.12
CA PRO A 164 17.77 -0.73 -4.69
C PRO A 164 17.97 -0.79 -3.17
N ALA A 165 19.20 -1.10 -2.73
CA ALA A 165 19.52 -1.29 -1.31
C ALA A 165 19.48 0.01 -0.50
N ASP A 166 19.61 1.16 -1.17
CA ASP A 166 19.61 2.50 -0.60
C ASP A 166 18.21 3.12 -0.49
N ARG A 167 17.15 2.36 -0.79
CA ARG A 167 15.76 2.79 -0.71
C ARG A 167 15.00 1.98 0.35
N PRO A 168 14.10 2.63 1.11
CA PRO A 168 13.14 1.92 1.94
C PRO A 168 12.32 0.93 1.12
N LEU A 169 12.00 -0.21 1.74
CA LEU A 169 11.20 -1.27 1.16
C LEU A 169 9.85 -1.37 1.88
N VAL A 170 8.77 -1.38 1.10
CA VAL A 170 7.41 -1.63 1.57
C VAL A 170 6.88 -2.89 0.90
N LEU A 171 6.37 -3.84 1.69
CA LEU A 171 5.51 -4.89 1.15
C LEU A 171 4.06 -4.40 1.13
N LEU A 172 3.38 -4.57 -0.01
CA LEU A 172 1.99 -4.23 -0.21
C LEU A 172 1.19 -5.50 -0.55
N ALA A 173 0.25 -5.90 0.29
CA ALA A 173 -0.55 -7.10 0.07
C ALA A 173 -2.04 -6.79 0.26
N HIS A 174 -2.92 -7.64 -0.26
CA HIS A 174 -4.33 -7.52 0.10
C HIS A 174 -4.58 -8.15 1.48
N SER A 175 -4.16 -9.39 1.69
CA SER A 175 -4.21 -10.03 3.01
C SER A 175 -2.88 -9.89 3.75
N GLY A 176 -2.93 -9.65 5.06
CA GLY A 176 -1.74 -9.60 5.92
C GLY A 176 -1.09 -10.97 6.10
N PRO A 177 0.14 -11.05 6.63
CA PRO A 177 0.84 -12.32 6.82
C PRO A 177 0.26 -13.11 8.01
N THR A 178 0.37 -14.44 7.94
CA THR A 178 0.12 -15.30 9.11
C THR A 178 1.03 -14.89 10.28
N GLY A 179 0.55 -15.02 11.51
CA GLY A 179 1.27 -14.74 12.74
C GLY A 179 0.92 -13.41 13.41
N LEU A 180 -0.07 -12.68 12.88
CA LEU A 180 -0.54 -11.40 13.44
C LEU A 180 -1.80 -11.52 14.32
N GLY A 181 -2.11 -12.75 14.76
CA GLY A 181 -3.08 -13.04 15.81
C GLY A 181 -4.29 -13.86 15.35
N SER A 182 -4.99 -14.46 16.31
CA SER A 182 -6.09 -15.41 16.10
C SER A 182 -7.42 -14.99 16.74
N GLU A 183 -7.41 -13.94 17.56
CA GLU A 183 -8.64 -13.37 18.11
C GLU A 183 -9.34 -12.51 17.08
N ALA A 184 -10.67 -12.37 17.14
CA ALA A 184 -11.43 -11.63 16.14
C ALA A 184 -10.95 -10.17 15.93
N ALA A 185 -10.44 -9.54 16.98
CA ALA A 185 -9.93 -8.16 16.96
C ALA A 185 -8.45 -8.04 16.58
N ASP A 186 -7.72 -9.15 16.37
CA ASP A 186 -6.33 -9.13 15.94
C ASP A 186 -6.19 -8.68 14.49
N LEU A 187 -4.99 -8.27 14.05
CA LEU A 187 -4.77 -7.72 12.70
C LEU A 187 -5.23 -8.68 11.59
N CYS A 188 -4.97 -9.98 11.76
CA CYS A 188 -5.32 -11.04 10.82
C CYS A 188 -6.38 -12.03 11.35
N GLY A 189 -7.10 -11.68 12.42
CA GLY A 189 -8.08 -12.57 13.03
C GLY A 189 -9.41 -12.63 12.28
N ARG A 190 -9.87 -13.83 11.93
CA ARG A 190 -11.19 -13.99 11.28
C ARG A 190 -12.33 -13.69 12.26
N ASP A 191 -13.25 -12.80 11.88
CA ASP A 191 -14.39 -12.37 12.70
C ASP A 191 -15.76 -12.74 12.12
N TRP A 192 -15.85 -13.20 10.87
CA TRP A 192 -17.12 -13.60 10.23
C TRP A 192 -17.51 -15.07 10.45
N LYS A 193 -16.66 -15.89 11.08
CA LYS A 193 -16.97 -17.30 11.37
C LYS A 193 -16.25 -17.77 12.63
N ARG A 194 -16.99 -18.46 13.51
CA ARG A 194 -16.48 -19.06 14.75
C ARG A 194 -15.91 -20.47 14.54
N PRO A 195 -14.87 -20.89 15.30
CA PRO A 195 -14.06 -20.02 16.15
C PRO A 195 -13.24 -19.02 15.30
N ALA A 196 -12.86 -17.91 15.93
CA ALA A 196 -11.86 -17.02 15.35
C ALA A 196 -10.55 -17.79 15.17
N CYS A 197 -9.78 -17.41 14.16
CA CYS A 197 -8.46 -17.98 13.91
C CYS A 197 -7.62 -16.99 13.11
N ASP A 198 -6.31 -17.21 13.07
CA ASP A 198 -5.43 -16.50 12.15
C ASP A 198 -5.86 -16.79 10.71
N TRP A 199 -5.99 -15.73 9.93
CA TRP A 199 -6.42 -15.74 8.55
C TRP A 199 -5.42 -15.02 7.65
N GLY A 200 -4.18 -14.86 8.08
CA GLY A 200 -3.11 -14.28 7.27
C GLY A 200 -2.56 -15.25 6.23
N ASP A 201 -1.77 -14.69 5.31
CA ASP A 201 -1.08 -15.37 4.22
C ASP A 201 0.23 -16.02 4.67
N GLN A 202 0.36 -17.34 4.45
CA GLN A 202 1.55 -18.11 4.82
C GLN A 202 2.74 -17.85 3.90
N ASP A 203 2.50 -17.63 2.61
CA ASP A 203 3.54 -17.25 1.65
C ASP A 203 4.08 -15.85 1.92
N LEU A 204 3.24 -14.91 2.36
CA LEU A 204 3.70 -13.59 2.78
C LEU A 204 4.54 -13.66 4.06
N GLN A 205 4.12 -14.45 5.05
CA GLN A 205 4.94 -14.73 6.24
C GLN A 205 6.32 -15.29 5.85
N GLU A 206 6.35 -16.28 4.97
CA GLU A 206 7.61 -16.89 4.51
C GLU A 206 8.47 -15.90 3.71
N ALA A 207 7.86 -15.08 2.84
CA ALA A 207 8.56 -14.04 2.09
C ALA A 207 9.23 -13.01 3.04
N ILE A 208 8.50 -12.55 4.06
CA ILE A 208 9.04 -11.62 5.08
C ILE A 208 10.26 -12.22 5.76
N ARG A 209 10.19 -13.51 6.14
CA ARG A 209 11.31 -14.23 6.75
C ARG A 209 12.52 -14.31 5.82
N LEU A 210 12.31 -14.58 4.53
CA LEU A 210 13.38 -14.65 3.52
C LEU A 210 14.02 -13.27 3.27
N ILE A 211 13.21 -12.22 3.14
CA ILE A 211 13.68 -10.85 2.89
C ILE A 211 14.55 -10.35 4.04
N ARG A 212 14.11 -10.55 5.28
CA ARG A 212 14.80 -10.04 6.49
C ARG A 212 16.16 -10.67 6.74
N LYS A 213 16.47 -11.80 6.10
CA LYS A 213 17.82 -12.36 6.14
C LYS A 213 18.83 -11.54 5.33
N GLN A 214 18.34 -10.72 4.39
CA GLN A 214 19.17 -10.06 3.38
C GLN A 214 19.08 -8.53 3.44
N ARG A 215 17.94 -7.96 3.86
CA ARG A 215 17.77 -6.51 3.96
C ARG A 215 16.72 -6.13 5.01
N PRO A 216 16.75 -4.88 5.52
CA PRO A 216 15.68 -4.35 6.36
C PRO A 216 14.32 -4.37 5.66
N LEU A 217 13.27 -4.66 6.42
CA LEU A 217 11.88 -4.55 6.00
C LEU A 217 11.12 -3.74 7.06
N PRO A 218 11.07 -2.40 6.94
CA PRO A 218 10.47 -1.55 7.96
C PRO A 218 8.95 -1.61 7.97
N LEU A 219 8.31 -1.89 6.83
CA LEU A 219 6.86 -1.72 6.68
C LEU A 219 6.21 -2.77 5.78
N VAL A 220 5.12 -3.35 6.29
CA VAL A 220 4.20 -4.23 5.57
C VAL A 220 2.79 -3.63 5.68
N ILE A 221 2.17 -3.37 4.54
CA ILE A 221 0.85 -2.74 4.44
C ILE A 221 -0.10 -3.71 3.77
N PHE A 222 -1.28 -3.88 4.37
CA PHE A 222 -2.29 -4.78 3.85
C PHE A 222 -3.72 -4.32 4.16
N GLY A 223 -4.72 -5.02 3.64
CA GLY A 223 -6.15 -4.77 3.83
C GLY A 223 -6.91 -6.03 4.25
N HIS A 224 -8.02 -6.33 3.58
CA HIS A 224 -8.89 -7.52 3.73
C HIS A 224 -9.68 -7.57 5.04
N MET A 225 -8.98 -7.44 6.16
CA MET A 225 -9.54 -7.54 7.49
C MET A 225 -10.12 -6.19 7.92
N HIS A 226 -11.39 -5.94 7.59
CA HIS A 226 -12.03 -4.66 7.85
C HIS A 226 -11.85 -4.19 9.31
N HIS A 227 -11.61 -2.89 9.48
CA HIS A 227 -11.41 -2.26 10.80
C HIS A 227 -12.58 -2.52 11.74
N ARG A 228 -13.80 -2.28 11.26
CA ARG A 228 -15.01 -2.56 12.04
C ARG A 228 -15.33 -4.04 11.97
N LEU A 229 -15.40 -4.68 13.13
CA LEU A 229 -15.72 -6.09 13.25
C LEU A 229 -17.18 -6.37 12.85
N ARG A 230 -17.41 -7.54 12.28
CA ARG A 230 -18.73 -8.05 11.90
C ARG A 230 -19.66 -8.08 13.11
N HIS A 231 -20.96 -7.92 12.83
CA HIS A 231 -22.03 -7.99 13.84
C HIS A 231 -21.89 -6.97 14.99
N GLY A 232 -21.20 -5.85 14.76
CA GLY A 232 -21.04 -4.80 15.77
C GLY A 232 -20.13 -5.20 16.93
N ALA A 233 -19.22 -6.15 16.72
CA ALA A 233 -18.34 -6.68 17.76
C ALA A 233 -17.19 -5.74 18.17
N GLY A 234 -17.17 -4.50 17.68
CA GLY A 234 -16.17 -3.48 18.02
C GLY A 234 -15.20 -3.17 16.88
N GLN A 235 -13.99 -2.76 17.26
CA GLN A 235 -12.92 -2.38 16.33
C GLN A 235 -11.75 -3.35 16.40
N ARG A 236 -11.13 -3.55 15.25
CA ARG A 236 -9.92 -4.33 15.06
C ARG A 236 -8.70 -3.48 15.42
N ARG A 237 -7.68 -4.12 15.98
CA ARG A 237 -6.34 -3.52 16.04
C ARG A 237 -5.76 -3.45 14.63
N THR A 238 -5.30 -2.28 14.21
CA THR A 238 -4.87 -2.04 12.83
C THR A 238 -3.36 -1.87 12.67
N VAL A 239 -2.60 -1.80 13.77
CA VAL A 239 -1.14 -1.71 13.75
C VAL A 239 -0.49 -2.72 14.69
N GLN A 240 0.66 -3.23 14.30
CA GLN A 240 1.57 -3.97 15.18
C GLN A 240 3.01 -3.69 14.78
N ARG A 241 3.92 -3.64 15.75
CA ARG A 241 5.36 -3.65 15.50
C ARG A 241 5.97 -4.92 16.09
N ASP A 242 6.75 -5.66 15.31
CA ASP A 242 7.41 -6.86 15.83
C ASP A 242 8.79 -6.57 16.44
N ARG A 243 9.40 -7.62 16.99
CA ARG A 243 10.69 -7.53 17.69
C ARG A 243 11.89 -7.18 16.81
N GLN A 244 11.81 -7.35 15.49
CA GLN A 244 12.85 -6.89 14.57
C GLN A 244 12.51 -5.53 13.97
N GLY A 245 11.46 -4.87 14.47
CA GLY A 245 11.13 -3.49 14.17
C GLY A 245 10.18 -3.30 12.98
N THR A 246 9.78 -4.37 12.27
CA THR A 246 8.81 -4.26 11.17
C THR A 246 7.45 -3.82 11.69
N VAL A 247 6.90 -2.77 11.07
CA VAL A 247 5.54 -2.29 11.29
C VAL A 247 4.60 -2.97 10.30
N TYR A 248 3.48 -3.46 10.81
CA TYR A 248 2.39 -4.06 10.08
C TYR A 248 1.19 -3.13 10.19
N LEU A 249 0.69 -2.62 9.07
CA LEU A 249 -0.44 -1.70 9.02
C LEU A 249 -1.58 -2.30 8.18
N ASN A 250 -2.73 -2.48 8.81
CA ASN A 250 -3.97 -2.83 8.15
C ASN A 250 -4.76 -1.56 7.77
N ALA A 251 -4.94 -1.34 6.47
CA ALA A 251 -5.58 -0.16 5.88
C ALA A 251 -7.04 -0.39 5.42
N ALA A 252 -7.67 -1.51 5.80
CA ALA A 252 -9.03 -1.89 5.40
C ALA A 252 -10.15 -1.11 6.12
N CYS A 253 -10.24 0.21 5.88
CA CYS A 253 -11.30 1.04 6.46
C CYS A 253 -12.58 0.95 5.62
N VAL A 254 -13.63 0.31 6.15
CA VAL A 254 -14.90 0.14 5.43
C VAL A 254 -16.11 0.55 6.30
N PRO A 255 -16.83 1.63 5.94
CA PRO A 255 -16.64 2.48 4.75
C PRO A 255 -15.47 3.46 4.91
N ARG A 256 -14.84 3.83 3.78
CA ARG A 256 -13.82 4.89 3.71
C ARG A 256 -14.38 6.23 3.24
N HIS A 257 -15.61 6.24 2.73
CA HIS A 257 -16.40 7.44 2.47
C HIS A 257 -17.48 7.57 3.54
N GLY A 258 -17.80 8.80 3.89
CA GLY A 258 -19.01 9.07 4.65
C GLY A 258 -19.35 10.55 4.70
N ILE A 259 -20.29 10.88 5.56
CA ILE A 259 -20.81 12.23 5.77
C ILE A 259 -20.83 12.47 7.28
N ASP A 260 -20.36 13.63 7.73
CA ASP A 260 -20.42 14.01 9.15
C ASP A 260 -21.82 14.47 9.58
N ALA A 261 -22.02 14.76 10.87
CA ALA A 261 -23.31 15.20 11.40
C ALA A 261 -23.81 16.54 10.81
N SER A 262 -22.92 17.34 10.22
CA SER A 262 -23.24 18.62 9.58
C SER A 262 -23.52 18.47 8.07
N GLY A 263 -23.48 17.25 7.53
CA GLY A 263 -23.71 17.00 6.11
C GLY A 263 -22.44 17.14 5.26
N ARG A 264 -21.25 17.33 5.85
CA ARG A 264 -20.01 17.46 5.10
C ARG A 264 -19.45 16.08 4.75
N PRO A 265 -19.12 15.82 3.46
CA PRO A 265 -18.50 14.56 3.06
C PRO A 265 -17.07 14.46 3.57
N TRP A 266 -16.67 13.24 3.95
CA TRP A 266 -15.30 12.93 4.36
C TRP A 266 -14.71 11.75 3.58
N ARG A 267 -13.38 11.68 3.57
CA ARG A 267 -12.58 10.60 2.98
C ARG A 267 -11.55 10.10 3.97
N HIS A 268 -11.42 8.78 4.09
CA HIS A 268 -10.37 8.15 4.87
C HIS A 268 -9.14 7.83 4.03
N PHE A 269 -7.97 8.08 4.60
CA PHE A 269 -6.71 7.47 4.21
C PHE A 269 -5.98 6.98 5.45
N SER A 270 -5.35 5.80 5.37
CA SER A 270 -4.26 5.52 6.30
C SER A 270 -3.05 6.34 5.86
N TRP A 271 -2.27 6.82 6.81
CA TRP A 271 -1.17 7.72 6.58
C TRP A 271 0.09 7.19 7.25
N VAL A 272 1.18 7.12 6.49
CA VAL A 272 2.48 6.72 7.00
C VAL A 272 3.53 7.77 6.67
N GLU A 273 4.40 8.04 7.64
CA GLU A 273 5.58 8.85 7.42
C GLU A 273 6.83 8.01 7.66
N LEU A 274 7.70 7.94 6.65
CA LEU A 274 9.00 7.27 6.73
C LEU A 274 10.10 8.33 6.77
N ASP A 275 11.09 8.17 7.62
CA ASP A 275 12.28 9.02 7.53
C ASP A 275 13.21 8.60 6.37
N HIS A 276 14.31 9.33 6.22
CA HIS A 276 15.34 9.06 5.21
C HIS A 276 16.04 7.69 5.34
N ASN A 277 15.97 7.02 6.50
CA ASN A 277 16.49 5.67 6.71
C ASN A 277 15.43 4.61 6.39
N GLY A 278 14.18 5.02 6.18
CA GLY A 278 13.04 4.15 5.95
C GLY A 278 12.33 3.70 7.22
N ASP A 279 12.69 4.26 8.37
CA ASP A 279 12.01 3.95 9.62
C ASP A 279 10.65 4.64 9.67
N VAL A 280 9.64 3.92 10.18
CA VAL A 280 8.28 4.45 10.33
C VAL A 280 8.24 5.42 11.51
N GLN A 281 8.05 6.70 11.21
CA GLN A 281 7.93 7.78 12.19
C GLN A 281 6.48 8.05 12.61
N LEU A 282 5.53 7.75 11.73
CA LEU A 282 4.10 7.89 11.98
C LEU A 282 3.34 6.77 11.25
N ALA A 283 2.37 6.18 11.93
CA ALA A 283 1.25 5.48 11.29
C ALA A 283 -0.06 5.98 11.90
N ALA A 284 -1.01 6.37 11.06
CA ALA A 284 -2.29 6.90 11.51
C ALA A 284 -3.44 6.53 10.55
N HIS A 285 -4.66 6.57 11.06
CA HIS A 285 -5.86 6.70 10.25
C HIS A 285 -6.31 8.17 10.28
N ARG A 286 -6.63 8.72 9.10
CA ARG A 286 -7.01 10.13 8.97
C ARG A 286 -8.28 10.26 8.15
N TRP A 287 -9.18 11.12 8.61
CA TRP A 287 -10.43 11.46 7.95
C TRP A 287 -10.38 12.93 7.56
N TYR A 288 -10.57 13.20 6.27
CA TYR A 288 -10.43 14.53 5.70
C TYR A 288 -11.74 15.01 5.12
N GLY A 289 -12.01 16.31 5.25
CA GLY A 289 -12.97 17.02 4.41
C GLY A 289 -12.46 17.09 2.96
N LEU A 290 -13.36 17.34 2.00
CA LEU A 290 -12.98 17.44 0.58
C LEU A 290 -12.15 18.69 0.26
N ASP A 291 -12.09 19.65 1.17
CA ASP A 291 -11.23 20.84 1.12
C ASP A 291 -9.81 20.58 1.69
N GLY A 292 -9.54 19.38 2.21
CA GLY A 292 -8.28 19.02 2.83
C GLY A 292 -8.21 19.24 4.34
N GLU A 293 -9.28 19.72 4.98
CA GLU A 293 -9.35 19.82 6.44
C GLU A 293 -9.19 18.43 7.08
N LEU A 294 -8.26 18.28 8.02
CA LEU A 294 -8.15 17.05 8.83
C LEU A 294 -9.23 17.08 9.92
N LEU A 295 -10.31 16.34 9.71
CA LEU A 295 -11.47 16.29 10.61
C LEU A 295 -11.21 15.41 11.83
N GLU A 296 -10.56 14.26 11.62
CA GLU A 296 -10.23 13.30 12.67
C GLU A 296 -8.91 12.60 12.35
N GLN A 297 -8.15 12.29 13.40
CA GLN A 297 -6.95 11.48 13.31
C GLN A 297 -6.87 10.50 14.47
N GLN A 298 -6.66 9.22 14.14
CA GLN A 298 -6.26 8.20 15.10
C GLN A 298 -4.77 7.90 14.88
N VAL A 299 -3.91 8.31 15.81
CA VAL A 299 -2.49 7.97 15.80
C VAL A 299 -2.32 6.55 16.33
N LEU A 300 -1.61 5.72 15.58
CA LEU A 300 -1.40 4.30 15.89
C LEU A 300 0.04 4.03 16.32
N LEU A 301 0.97 4.76 15.73
CA LEU A 301 2.39 4.71 16.03
C LEU A 301 2.98 6.11 15.78
N ASP A 302 3.83 6.55 16.69
CA ASP A 302 4.66 7.74 16.52
C ASP A 302 6.13 7.44 16.89
N SER A 303 6.98 8.47 16.92
CA SER A 303 8.40 8.34 17.30
C SER A 303 8.64 7.73 18.70
N GLY A 304 7.65 7.77 19.60
CA GLY A 304 7.68 7.14 20.91
C GLY A 304 7.30 5.65 20.90
N GLY A 305 6.76 5.14 19.79
CA GLY A 305 6.37 3.74 19.61
C GLY A 305 4.89 3.57 19.28
N LEU A 306 4.35 2.38 19.58
CA LEU A 306 2.92 2.12 19.42
C LEU A 306 2.13 2.96 20.42
N VAL A 307 1.10 3.65 19.92
CA VAL A 307 0.16 4.40 20.74
C VAL A 307 -0.90 3.41 21.26
N ALA A 308 -1.18 3.47 22.56
CA ALA A 308 -2.24 2.65 23.14
C ALA A 308 -3.61 3.04 22.53
N PRO A 309 -4.48 2.05 22.23
CA PRO A 309 -5.80 2.31 21.66
C PRO A 309 -6.71 3.10 22.59
#